data_AF-A0A3R6LVX6-F1
#
_entry.id   AF-A0A3R6LVX6-F1
#
_cell.length_a   1.000
_cell.length_b   1.000
_cell.length_c   1.000
_cell.angle_alpha   90.00
_cell.angle_beta   90.00
_cell.angle_gamma   90.00
#
_symmetry.space_group_name_H-M   'P 1'
#
loop_
_entity.id
_entity.type
_entity.pdbx_description
1 polymer ?
#
loop_
_entity_poly.entity_id
_entity_poly.type
_entity_poly.pdbx_seq_one_letter_code
_entity_poly.pdbx_strand_id
1 'polypeptide(L)'
;MRIYVLHDCYEETEFYAEANVIEVSSDEKKLYELMKLAYMECKESHPDASEESYIDSFSALVTEESEGYYYKHQWMIDEFEV
;
A
#
# COMPACT_ATOMS: atom_id res chain seq x y z
N MET A 1 19.96 6.60 -14.55
CA MET A 1 18.88 7.51 -14.09
C MET A 1 17.98 6.70 -13.16
N ARG A 2 17.45 7.26 -12.06
CA ARG A 2 16.56 6.51 -11.16
C ARG A 2 15.10 6.82 -11.46
N ILE A 3 14.29 5.78 -11.56
CA ILE A 3 12.83 5.86 -11.64
C ILE A 3 12.27 5.02 -10.51
N TYR A 4 11.22 5.51 -9.90
CA TYR A 4 10.50 4.86 -8.82
C TYR A 4 9.06 4.57 -9.29
N VAL A 5 8.50 3.44 -8.87
CA VAL A 5 7.14 3.03 -9.21
C VAL A 5 6.38 2.72 -7.93
N LEU A 6 5.25 3.39 -7.72
CA LEU A 6 4.33 3.07 -6.64
C LEU A 6 3.29 2.06 -7.14
N HIS A 7 3.23 0.93 -6.47
CA HIS A 7 2.27 -0.13 -6.65
C HIS A 7 1.32 -0.19 -5.46
N ASP A 8 0.09 -0.66 -5.71
CA ASP A 8 -0.78 -1.21 -4.69
C ASP A 8 -1.12 -2.67 -4.99
N CYS A 9 -1.47 -3.40 -3.94
CA CYS A 9 -1.97 -4.75 -3.99
C CYS A 9 -3.01 -4.91 -2.88
N TYR A 10 -4.24 -5.28 -3.22
CA TYR A 10 -5.28 -5.54 -2.23
C TYR A 10 -5.84 -6.95 -2.38
N GLU A 11 -6.16 -7.57 -1.25
CA GLU A 11 -6.74 -8.90 -1.13
C GLU A 11 -7.80 -8.86 -0.02
N GLU A 12 -8.97 -9.42 -0.28
CA GLU A 12 -10.02 -9.58 0.72
C GLU A 12 -10.80 -10.88 0.52
N THR A 13 -11.55 -11.33 1.51
CA THR A 13 -12.20 -12.66 1.54
C THR A 13 -13.01 -13.01 0.27
N GLU A 14 -13.63 -12.02 -0.38
CA GLU A 14 -14.48 -12.22 -1.55
C GLU A 14 -13.76 -11.96 -2.89
N PHE A 15 -12.50 -11.52 -2.89
CA PHE A 15 -11.78 -11.09 -4.09
C PHE A 15 -10.41 -11.75 -4.23
N TYR A 16 -10.03 -12.03 -5.48
CA TYR A 16 -8.65 -12.40 -5.80
C TYR A 16 -7.76 -11.17 -5.68
N ALA A 17 -6.52 -11.37 -5.21
CA ALA A 17 -5.55 -10.30 -5.10
C ALA A 17 -5.40 -9.51 -6.41
N GLU A 18 -5.63 -8.20 -6.35
CA GLU A 18 -5.46 -7.28 -7.48
C GLU A 18 -4.24 -6.40 -7.22
N ALA A 19 -3.39 -6.22 -8.24
CA ALA A 19 -2.21 -5.37 -8.16
C ALA A 19 -2.23 -4.33 -9.28
N ASN A 20 -2.07 -3.05 -8.92
CA ASN A 20 -2.04 -1.96 -9.89
C ASN A 20 -0.76 -1.12 -9.76
N VAL A 21 -0.48 -0.36 -10.82
CA VAL A 21 0.53 0.70 -10.82
C VAL A 21 -0.21 2.01 -10.58
N ILE A 22 0.10 2.70 -9.48
CA ILE A 22 -0.51 3.98 -9.14
C ILE A 22 0.20 5.13 -9.86
N GLU A 23 1.54 5.18 -9.76
CA GLU A 23 2.32 6.31 -10.27
C GLU A 23 3.76 5.88 -10.58
N VAL A 24 4.34 6.47 -11.63
CA VAL A 24 5.76 6.33 -11.98
C VAL A 24 6.42 7.72 -11.94
N SER A 25 7.49 7.87 -11.17
CA SER A 25 8.11 9.18 -10.91
C SER A 25 9.62 9.05 -10.69
N SER A 26 10.39 10.07 -11.07
CA SER A 26 11.79 10.21 -10.64
C SER A 26 11.93 10.90 -9.27
N ASP A 27 10.83 11.41 -8.71
CA ASP A 27 10.74 12.00 -7.39
C ASP A 27 10.19 10.98 -6.39
N GLU A 28 11.10 10.36 -5.63
CA GLU A 28 10.80 9.39 -4.57
C GLU A 28 9.90 9.99 -3.49
N LYS A 29 10.14 11.25 -3.10
CA LYS A 29 9.40 11.90 -2.03
C LYS A 29 7.93 12.10 -2.43
N LYS A 30 7.68 12.43 -3.70
CA LYS A 30 6.31 12.49 -4.25
C LYS A 30 5.58 11.16 -4.05
N LEU A 31 6.22 10.03 -4.37
CA LEU A 31 5.59 8.71 -4.23
C LEU A 31 5.37 8.34 -2.76
N TYR A 32 6.32 8.66 -1.88
CA TYR A 32 6.15 8.45 -0.45
C TYR A 32 4.93 9.22 0.11
N GLU A 33 4.77 10.49 -0.26
CA GLU A 33 3.62 11.27 0.20
C GLU A 33 2.29 10.72 -0.35
N LEU A 34 2.27 10.23 -1.59
CA LEU A 34 1.10 9.54 -2.17
C LEU A 34 0.77 8.24 -1.44
N MET A 35 1.78 7.39 -1.20
CA MET A 35 1.64 6.15 -0.45
C MET A 35 1.13 6.41 0.96
N LYS A 36 1.68 7.42 1.64
CA LYS A 36 1.27 7.82 2.98
C LYS A 36 -0.18 8.29 3.01
N LEU A 37 -0.61 9.09 2.04
CA LEU A 37 -2.00 9.53 1.96
C LEU A 37 -2.94 8.33 1.80
N ALA A 38 -2.65 7.43 0.85
CA ALA A 38 -3.44 6.23 0.59
C ALA A 38 -3.51 5.31 1.84
N TYR A 39 -2.38 5.09 2.50
CA TYR A 39 -2.31 4.34 3.75
C TYR A 39 -3.20 4.95 4.84
N MET A 40 -3.13 6.27 5.05
CA MET A 40 -3.90 6.94 6.10
C MET A 40 -5.40 6.89 5.83
N GLU A 41 -5.83 7.12 4.58
CA GLU A 41 -7.24 7.02 4.16
C GLU A 41 -7.77 5.58 4.34
N CYS A 42 -6.96 4.59 3.99
CA CYS A 42 -7.28 3.19 4.21
C CYS A 42 -7.37 2.86 5.71
N LYS A 43 -6.36 3.22 6.50
CA LYS A 43 -6.33 2.93 7.94
C LYS A 43 -7.50 3.61 8.68
N GLU A 44 -7.93 4.79 8.27
CA GLU A 44 -9.12 5.47 8.82
C GLU A 44 -10.42 4.69 8.52
N SER A 45 -10.49 4.05 7.36
CA SER A 45 -11.64 3.23 6.94
C SER A 45 -11.66 1.84 7.59
N HIS A 46 -10.55 1.41 8.18
CA HIS A 46 -10.34 0.11 8.81
C HIS A 46 -9.99 0.29 10.31
N PRO A 47 -10.97 0.63 11.16
CA PRO A 47 -10.73 0.99 12.57
C PRO A 47 -10.18 -0.17 13.41
N ASP A 48 -10.47 -1.41 13.02
CA ASP A 48 -10.00 -2.63 13.68
C ASP A 48 -8.72 -3.19 13.02
N ALA A 49 -8.07 -2.41 12.15
CA ALA A 49 -6.86 -2.85 11.47
C ALA A 49 -5.76 -3.21 12.49
N SER A 50 -5.17 -4.38 12.27
CA SER A 50 -4.19 -5.04 13.13
C SER A 50 -2.95 -4.16 13.41
N GLU A 51 -2.30 -4.43 14.53
CA GLU A 51 -0.99 -3.89 14.93
C GLU A 51 0.11 -4.24 13.93
N GLU A 52 -0.10 -5.23 13.06
CA GLU A 52 0.77 -5.55 11.94
C GLU A 52 0.64 -4.55 10.78
N SER A 53 -0.34 -3.65 10.81
CA SER A 53 -0.42 -2.54 9.85
C SER A 53 0.74 -1.58 10.10
N TYR A 54 1.43 -1.16 9.05
CA TYR A 54 2.62 -0.33 9.18
C TYR A 54 2.77 0.62 8.00
N ILE A 55 3.66 1.60 8.18
CA ILE A 55 4.17 2.45 7.11
C ILE A 55 5.66 2.69 7.33
N ASP A 56 6.46 2.48 6.29
CA ASP A 56 7.88 2.80 6.24
C ASP A 56 8.19 3.64 4.99
N SER A 57 9.47 3.81 4.65
CA SER A 57 9.90 4.67 3.55
C SER A 57 9.55 4.13 2.15
N PHE A 58 9.40 2.82 1.97
CA PHE A 58 9.18 2.18 0.68
C PHE A 58 7.94 1.27 0.65
N SER A 59 7.29 1.04 1.79
CA SER A 59 6.08 0.24 1.82
C SER A 59 5.12 0.68 2.92
N ALA A 60 3.84 0.36 2.69
CA ALA A 60 2.78 0.52 3.68
C ALA A 60 1.84 -0.67 3.60
N LEU A 61 1.21 -1.01 4.72
CA LEU A 61 0.32 -2.14 4.86
C LEU A 61 -0.82 -1.80 5.80
N VAL A 62 -2.05 -2.01 5.36
CA VAL A 62 -3.21 -2.13 6.24
C VAL A 62 -3.68 -3.57 6.19
N THR A 63 -3.85 -4.18 7.35
CA THR A 63 -4.41 -5.53 7.48
C THR A 63 -5.49 -5.53 8.56
N GLU A 64 -6.58 -6.24 8.31
CA GLU A 64 -7.69 -6.43 9.25
C GLU A 64 -8.17 -7.87 9.14
N GLU A 65 -8.27 -8.55 10.28
CA GLU A 65 -8.75 -9.93 10.35
C GLU A 65 -9.77 -10.06 11.48
N SER A 66 -10.94 -10.59 11.14
CA SER A 66 -11.98 -10.96 12.10
C SER A 66 -12.66 -12.27 11.68
N GLU A 67 -13.62 -12.77 12.47
CA GLU A 67 -14.18 -14.10 12.23
C GLU A 67 -14.86 -14.19 10.85
N GLY A 68 -14.19 -14.85 9.90
CA GLY A 68 -14.66 -15.01 8.52
C GLY A 68 -14.41 -13.81 7.60
N TYR A 69 -13.65 -12.80 8.06
CA TYR A 69 -13.26 -11.63 7.27
C TYR A 69 -11.75 -11.44 7.31
N TYR A 70 -11.17 -11.23 6.14
CA TYR A 70 -9.77 -10.95 5.92
C TYR A 70 -9.67 -9.79 4.95
N TYR A 71 -8.84 -8.82 5.28
CA TYR A 71 -8.48 -7.71 4.44
C TYR A 71 -6.98 -7.45 4.54
N LYS A 72 -6.35 -7.26 3.39
CA LYS A 72 -4.96 -6.85 3.29
C LYS A 72 -4.79 -5.92 2.11
N HIS A 73 -4.26 -4.73 2.37
CA HIS A 73 -3.91 -3.76 1.34
C HIS A 73 -2.49 -3.28 1.56
N GLN A 74 -1.63 -3.52 0.58
CA GLN A 74 -0.22 -3.20 0.60
C GLN A 74 0.12 -2.20 -0.51
N TRP A 75 0.96 -1.24 -0.18
CA TRP A 75 1.61 -0.36 -1.14
C TRP A 75 3.11 -0.58 -1.12
N MET A 76 3.76 -0.53 -2.28
CA MET A 76 5.20 -0.64 -2.41
C MET A 76 5.75 0.34 -3.43
N ILE A 77 6.88 0.97 -3.10
CA ILE A 77 7.66 1.80 -3.99
C ILE A 77 8.88 1.00 -4.45
N ASP A 78 8.93 0.64 -5.72
CA ASP A 78 10.06 -0.06 -6.33
C ASP A 78 11.03 0.94 -6.99
N GLU A 79 12.34 0.71 -6.83
CA GLU A 79 13.41 1.53 -7.43
C GLU A 79 14.05 0.82 -8.64
N PHE A 80 14.17 1.54 -9.75
CA PHE A 80 14.79 1.06 -10.99
C PHE A 80 15.92 1.98 -11.43
N GLU A 81 17.08 1.40 -11.74
CA GLU A 81 18.17 2.08 -12.44
C GLU A 81 18.03 1.87 -13.96
N VAL A 82 17.96 2.97 -14.71
CA VAL A 82 17.71 3.03 -16.16
C VAL A 82 18.86 3.70 -16.90
#